data_AF-A0A3S5GHP0-F1
#
_entry.id   AF-A0A3S5GHP0-F1
#
_cell.length_a   1.000
_cell.length_b   1.000
_cell.length_c   1.000
_cell.angle_alpha   90.00
_cell.angle_beta   90.00
_cell.angle_gamma   90.00
#
_symmetry.space_group_name_H-M   'P 1'
#
loop_
_entity.id
_entity.type
_entity.pdbx_description
1 polymer ?
#
loop_
_entity_poly.entity_id
_entity_poly.type
_entity_poly.pdbx_seq_one_letter_code
_entity_poly.pdbx_strand_id
1 'polypeptide(L)'
;MDVSASIQALAQSLEGLRTAVHSGSHDEAERLVESYDRDVRGLFAHPISPISIQEITRLLALQHAVMDEMCELRDTAARHLNAGRTSLRAAHAYRKAESLA
;
A
#
# COMPACT_ATOMS: atom_id res chain seq x y z
N MET A 1 -13.53 25.27 -5.87
CA MET A 1 -13.35 23.83 -5.61
C MET A 1 -14.04 23.53 -4.29
N ASP A 2 -14.89 22.52 -4.25
CA ASP A 2 -15.50 22.08 -2.99
C ASP A 2 -14.50 21.18 -2.25
N VAL A 3 -13.96 21.69 -1.14
CA VAL A 3 -12.92 21.02 -0.35
C VAL A 3 -13.43 19.71 0.24
N SER A 4 -14.70 19.66 0.67
CA SER A 4 -15.27 18.45 1.26
C SER A 4 -15.42 17.35 0.20
N ALA A 5 -15.90 17.70 -0.99
CA ALA A 5 -15.97 16.77 -2.12
C ALA A 5 -14.58 16.25 -2.53
N SER A 6 -13.55 17.11 -2.56
CA SER A 6 -12.17 16.69 -2.84
C SER A 6 -11.62 15.74 -1.77
N ILE A 7 -11.87 16.01 -0.49
CA ILE A 7 -11.45 15.11 0.60
C ILE A 7 -12.17 13.76 0.51
N GLN A 8 -13.45 13.75 0.17
CA GLN A 8 -14.21 12.52 -0.04
C GLN A 8 -13.64 11.70 -1.21
N ALA A 9 -13.27 12.34 -2.31
CA ALA A 9 -12.62 11.68 -3.44
C ALA A 9 -11.26 11.06 -3.05
N LEU A 10 -10.45 11.78 -2.27
CA LEU A 10 -9.19 11.27 -1.72
C LEU A 10 -9.41 10.07 -0.80
N ALA A 11 -10.44 10.09 0.05
CA ALA A 11 -10.78 8.95 0.91
C ALA A 11 -11.20 7.73 0.10
N GLN A 12 -11.98 7.91 -0.97
CA GLN A 12 -12.32 6.84 -1.91
C GLN A 12 -11.09 6.29 -2.64
N SER A 13 -10.16 7.16 -3.03
CA SER A 13 -8.90 6.74 -3.64
C SER A 13 -8.06 5.87 -2.70
N LEU A 14 -8.03 6.18 -1.40
CA LEU A 14 -7.34 5.35 -0.40
C LEU A 14 -8.01 3.99 -0.21
N GLU A 15 -9.34 3.92 -0.20
CA GLU A 15 -10.04 2.63 -0.11
C GLU A 15 -9.87 1.79 -1.40
N GLY A 16 -9.84 2.45 -2.56
CA GLY A 16 -9.47 1.82 -3.83
C GLY A 16 -8.05 1.26 -3.78
N LEU A 17 -7.09 2.05 -3.29
CA LEU A 17 -5.70 1.62 -3.12
C LEU A 17 -5.61 0.41 -2.19
N ARG A 18 -6.29 0.48 -1.05
CA ARG A 18 -6.38 -0.62 -0.09
C ARG A 18 -6.87 -1.91 -0.75
N THR A 19 -7.93 -1.82 -1.54
CA THR A 19 -8.50 -2.96 -2.29
C THR A 19 -7.54 -3.50 -3.34
N ALA A 20 -6.86 -2.63 -4.09
CA ALA A 20 -5.89 -3.01 -5.10
C ALA A 20 -4.69 -3.75 -4.50
N VAL A 21 -4.18 -3.27 -3.35
CA VAL A 21 -3.08 -3.90 -2.62
C VAL A 21 -3.50 -5.29 -2.10
N HIS A 22 -4.69 -5.42 -1.50
CA HIS A 22 -5.17 -6.72 -1.00
C HIS A 22 -5.48 -7.74 -2.10
N SER A 23 -5.89 -7.28 -3.28
CA SER A 23 -6.15 -8.15 -4.44
C SER A 23 -4.88 -8.54 -5.22
N GLY A 24 -3.72 -7.96 -4.87
CA GLY A 24 -2.46 -8.18 -5.61
C GLY A 24 -2.39 -7.45 -6.95
N SER A 25 -3.28 -6.49 -7.19
CA SER A 25 -3.33 -5.68 -8.41
C SER A 25 -2.29 -4.57 -8.35
N HIS A 26 -1.00 -4.94 -8.41
CA HIS A 26 0.13 -4.02 -8.16
C HIS A 26 0.18 -2.83 -9.12
N ASP A 27 -0.05 -3.05 -10.42
CA ASP A 27 -0.09 -1.95 -11.41
C ASP A 27 -1.21 -0.94 -11.13
N GLU A 28 -2.34 -1.42 -10.60
CA GLU A 28 -3.46 -0.56 -10.21
C GLU A 28 -3.14 0.21 -8.93
N ALA A 29 -2.54 -0.45 -7.94
CA ALA A 29 -2.08 0.19 -6.71
C ALA A 29 -1.07 1.30 -7.01
N GLU A 30 -0.11 1.09 -7.91
CA GLU A 30 0.87 2.11 -8.32
C GLU A 30 0.19 3.33 -8.93
N ARG A 31 -0.73 3.13 -9.89
CA ARG A 31 -1.52 4.22 -10.49
C ARG A 31 -2.33 4.99 -9.46
N LEU A 32 -2.92 4.30 -8.49
CA LEU A 32 -3.73 4.92 -7.44
C LEU A 32 -2.88 5.75 -6.48
N VAL A 33 -1.67 5.31 -6.12
CA VAL A 33 -0.72 6.09 -5.31
C VAL A 33 -0.32 7.38 -6.04
N GLU A 34 0.02 7.29 -7.33
CA GLU A 34 0.39 8.46 -8.13
C GLU A 34 -0.76 9.47 -8.28
N SER A 35 -1.98 8.97 -8.51
CA SER A 35 -3.16 9.84 -8.58
C SER A 35 -3.43 10.51 -7.23
N TYR A 36 -3.38 9.73 -6.14
CA TYR A 36 -3.60 10.24 -4.79
C TYR A 36 -2.60 11.34 -4.42
N ASP A 37 -1.30 11.15 -4.66
CA ASP A 37 -0.28 12.18 -4.39
C ASP A 37 -0.53 13.47 -5.19
N ARG A 38 -0.91 13.33 -6.47
CA ARG A 38 -1.25 14.49 -7.31
C ARG A 38 -2.46 15.24 -6.77
N ASP A 39 -3.50 14.51 -6.38
CA ASP A 39 -4.77 15.08 -5.92
C ASP A 39 -4.62 15.73 -4.54
N VAL A 40 -3.80 15.15 -3.65
CA VAL A 40 -3.42 15.77 -2.36
C VAL A 40 -2.70 17.10 -2.60
N ARG A 41 -1.71 17.14 -3.49
CA ARG A 41 -1.01 18.39 -3.82
C ARG A 41 -1.97 19.44 -4.40
N GLY A 42 -2.92 19.01 -5.23
CA GLY A 42 -3.97 19.87 -5.78
C GLY A 42 -4.89 20.46 -4.70
N LEU A 43 -5.25 19.67 -3.69
CA LEU A 43 -6.05 20.12 -2.55
C LEU A 43 -5.32 21.22 -1.76
N PHE A 44 -4.05 21.00 -1.42
CA PHE A 44 -3.26 21.94 -0.63
C PHE A 44 -2.77 23.18 -1.41
N ALA A 45 -2.94 23.21 -2.74
CA ALA A 45 -2.69 24.40 -3.54
C ALA A 45 -3.74 25.51 -3.35
N HIS A 46 -4.86 25.22 -2.66
CA HIS A 46 -5.96 26.15 -2.45
C HIS A 46 -6.14 26.49 -0.95
N PRO A 47 -6.67 27.68 -0.61
CA PRO A 47 -6.93 28.05 0.79
C PRO A 47 -7.92 27.08 1.45
N ILE A 48 -7.52 26.56 2.62
CA ILE A 48 -8.27 25.55 3.36
C ILE A 48 -9.18 26.23 4.39
N SER A 49 -10.47 25.86 4.42
CA SER A 49 -11.44 26.37 5.39
C SER A 49 -11.34 25.63 6.74
N PRO A 50 -11.58 26.27 7.90
CA PRO A 50 -11.55 25.61 9.22
C PRO A 50 -12.46 24.37 9.36
N ILE A 51 -13.56 24.32 8.60
CA ILE A 51 -14.52 23.20 8.59
C ILE A 51 -13.84 21.89 8.11
N SER A 52 -12.79 21.99 7.31
CA SER A 52 -12.09 20.84 6.73
C SER A 52 -11.07 20.16 7.67
N ILE A 53 -10.79 20.71 8.86
CA ILE A 53 -9.73 20.17 9.73
C ILE A 53 -10.07 18.76 10.23
N GLN A 54 -11.32 18.50 10.64
CA GLN A 54 -11.74 17.16 11.05
C GLN A 54 -11.70 16.17 9.89
N GLU A 55 -12.12 16.60 8.69
CA GLU A 55 -12.12 15.77 7.49
C GLU A 55 -10.69 15.40 7.06
N ILE A 56 -9.77 16.37 7.07
CA ILE A 56 -8.34 16.16 6.81
C ILE A 56 -7.72 15.22 7.85
N THR A 57 -8.07 15.39 9.13
CA THR A 57 -7.58 14.50 10.20
C THR A 57 -8.02 13.05 9.97
N ARG A 58 -9.27 12.85 9.54
CA ARG A 58 -9.80 11.52 9.22
C ARG A 58 -9.12 10.93 7.97
N LEU A 59 -8.87 11.75 6.96
CA LEU A 59 -8.14 11.35 5.76
C LEU A 59 -6.71 10.91 6.09
N LEU A 60 -6.00 11.65 6.94
CA LEU A 60 -4.65 11.30 7.40
C LEU A 60 -4.63 9.97 8.17
N ALA A 61 -5.62 9.74 9.04
CA ALA A 61 -5.73 8.47 9.76
C ALA A 61 -5.94 7.28 8.81
N LEU A 62 -6.78 7.45 7.77
CA LEU A 62 -6.99 6.44 6.74
C LEU A 62 -5.70 6.19 5.94
N GLN A 63 -4.97 7.25 5.57
CA GLN A 63 -3.71 7.13 4.87
C GLN A 63 -2.67 6.32 5.67
N HIS A 64 -2.52 6.61 6.97
CA HIS A 64 -1.63 5.85 7.84
C HIS A 64 -2.04 4.38 7.94
N ALA A 65 -3.33 4.09 8.10
CA ALA A 65 -3.83 2.72 8.15
C ALA A 65 -3.48 1.94 6.87
N VAL A 66 -3.68 2.54 5.69
CA VAL A 66 -3.32 1.92 4.41
C VAL A 66 -1.80 1.70 4.30
N MET A 67 -0.98 2.66 4.75
CA MET A 67 0.47 2.52 4.75
C MET A 67 0.95 1.39 5.66
N ASP A 68 0.36 1.25 6.85
CA ASP A 68 0.66 0.17 7.79
C ASP A 68 0.32 -1.19 7.17
N GLU A 69 -0.88 -1.34 6.59
CA GLU A 69 -1.30 -2.56 5.89
C GLU A 69 -0.35 -2.93 4.74
N MET A 70 0.10 -1.95 3.94
CA MET A 70 1.08 -2.17 2.87
C MET A 70 2.44 -2.65 3.42
N CYS A 71 2.88 -2.12 4.56
CA CYS A 71 4.11 -2.56 5.21
C CYS A 71 4.01 -4.00 5.72
N GLU A 72 2.89 -4.37 6.34
CA GLU A 72 2.63 -5.74 6.81
C GLU A 72 2.62 -6.74 5.65
N LEU A 73 2.00 -6.38 4.53
CA LEU A 73 1.97 -7.21 3.33
C LEU A 73 3.36 -7.39 2.73
N ARG A 74 4.15 -6.31 2.65
CA ARG A 74 5.56 -6.37 2.21
C ARG A 74 6.38 -7.30 3.10
N ASP A 75 6.24 -7.17 4.41
CA ASP A 75 7.02 -7.96 5.37
C ASP A 75 6.61 -9.43 5.34
N THR A 76 5.32 -9.70 5.10
CA THR A 76 4.81 -11.06 4.87
C THR A 76 5.36 -11.66 3.58
N ALA A 77 5.34 -10.92 2.47
CA ALA A 77 5.95 -11.35 1.21
C ALA A 77 7.45 -11.64 1.37
N ALA A 78 8.18 -10.78 2.09
CA ALA A 78 9.61 -10.98 2.36
C ALA A 78 9.88 -12.27 3.15
N ARG A 79 9.05 -12.57 4.17
CA ARG A 79 9.13 -13.85 4.91
C ARG A 79 8.90 -15.05 4.00
N HIS A 80 7.90 -15.01 3.12
CA HIS A 80 7.64 -16.09 2.17
C HIS A 80 8.80 -16.33 1.19
N LEU A 81 9.38 -15.26 0.64
CA LEU A 81 10.54 -15.37 -0.26
C LEU A 81 11.76 -15.99 0.44
N ASN A 82 12.02 -15.60 1.68
CA ASN A 82 13.14 -16.14 2.46
C ASN A 82 12.93 -17.61 2.84
N ALA A 83 11.70 -17.99 3.18
CA ALA A 83 11.34 -19.40 3.41
C ALA A 83 11.58 -20.23 2.15
N GLY A 84 11.11 -19.78 0.98
CA GLY A 84 11.32 -20.47 -0.29
C GLY A 84 12.79 -20.65 -0.66
N ARG A 85 13.63 -19.63 -0.44
CA ARG A 85 15.09 -19.72 -0.64
C ARG A 85 15.73 -20.76 0.27
N THR A 86 15.28 -20.85 1.52
CA THR A 86 15.79 -21.82 2.50
C THR A 86 15.41 -23.23 2.10
N SER A 87 14.15 -23.45 1.71
CA SER A 87 13.67 -24.74 1.20
C SER A 87 14.44 -25.20 -0.04
N LEU A 88 14.71 -24.30 -0.99
CA LEU A 88 15.48 -24.61 -2.20
C LEU A 88 16.92 -25.04 -1.86
N ARG A 89 17.58 -24.32 -0.93
CA ARG A 89 18.92 -24.67 -0.45
C ARG A 89 18.94 -26.05 0.20
N ALA A 90 17.93 -26.37 1.03
CA ALA A 90 17.81 -27.68 1.66
C ALA A 90 17.62 -28.79 0.62
N ALA A 91 16.72 -28.59 -0.36
CA ALA A 91 16.51 -29.56 -1.45
C ALA A 91 17.79 -29.81 -2.26
N HIS A 92 18.56 -28.75 -2.56
CA HIS A 92 19.85 -28.89 -3.24
C HIS A 92 20.89 -29.63 -2.38
N ALA A 93 20.92 -29.40 -1.06
CA ALA A 93 21.81 -30.08 -0.15
C ALA A 93 21.48 -31.58 -0.05
N TYR A 94 20.20 -31.95 0.07
CA TYR A 94 19.79 -33.35 0.08
C TYR A 94 20.14 -34.07 -1.23
N ARG A 95 19.80 -33.46 -2.38
CA ARG A 95 20.17 -34.04 -3.68
C ARG A 95 21.68 -34.22 -3.83
N LYS A 96 22.49 -33.28 -3.32
CA LYS A 96 23.95 -33.41 -3.33
C LYS A 96 24.43 -34.53 -2.40
N ALA A 97 23.85 -34.67 -1.21
CA ALA A 97 24.19 -35.74 -0.28
C ALA A 97 23.85 -37.13 -0.86
N GLU A 98 22.70 -37.27 -1.51
CA GLU A 98 22.32 -38.50 -2.23
C GLU A 98 23.27 -38.84 -3.38
N SER A 99 23.79 -37.84 -4.10
CA SER A 99 24.77 -38.08 -5.17
C SER A 99 26.18 -38.50 -4.71
N LEU A 100 26.45 -38.39 -3.41
CA LEU A 100 27.75 -38.72 -2.80
C LEU A 100 27.72 -40.03 -2.00
N ALA A 101 26.55 -40.67 -1.87
CA ALA A 101 26.34 -41.95 -1.22
C ALA A 101 26.34 -43.08 -2.27
#